data_AF-A0A820R5S5-F1
#
_entry.id   AF-A0A820R5S5-F1
#
_cell.length_a   1.000
_cell.length_b   1.000
_cell.length_c   1.000
_cell.angle_alpha   90.00
_cell.angle_beta   90.00
_cell.angle_gamma   90.00
#
_symmetry.space_group_name_H-M   'P 1'
#
loop_
_entity.id
_entity.type
_entity.pdbx_description
1 polymer ?
#
loop_
_entity_poly.entity_id
_entity_poly.type
_entity_poly.pdbx_seq_one_letter_code
_entity_poly.pdbx_strand_id
1 'polypeptide(L)'
;IDAFKLGTIVQRLGGGRLKPTDTLDLSVGIRLLKHVGDSIQQNEPWAILYAPADASKRYPKFLEDLNASLLVSSTPVKPLQRVYKIY
;
A
#
# COMPACT_ATOMS: atom_id res chain seq x y z
N ILE A 1 6.31 -5.52 -3.37
CA ILE A 1 5.56 -4.30 -3.03
C ILE A 1 5.33 -3.53 -4.31
N ASP A 2 4.09 -3.40 -4.75
CA ASP A 2 3.68 -2.59 -5.90
C ASP A 2 3.25 -1.20 -5.42
N ALA A 3 4.16 -0.23 -5.51
CA ALA A 3 3.92 1.12 -5.01
C ALA A 3 2.79 1.86 -5.75
N PHE A 4 2.60 1.58 -7.05
CA PHE A 4 1.59 2.25 -7.86
C PHE A 4 0.18 1.80 -7.46
N LYS A 5 -0.01 0.48 -7.26
CA LYS A 5 -1.27 -0.06 -6.74
C LYS A 5 -1.60 0.48 -5.35
N LEU A 6 -0.62 0.48 -4.44
CA LEU A 6 -0.78 1.03 -3.10
C LEU A 6 -1.20 2.51 -3.13
N GLY A 7 -0.53 3.34 -3.95
CA GLY A 7 -0.89 4.75 -4.12
C GLY A 7 -2.31 4.93 -4.69
N THR A 8 -2.69 4.10 -5.66
CA THR A 8 -4.04 4.12 -6.26
C THR A 8 -5.11 3.73 -5.25
N ILE A 9 -4.84 2.77 -4.36
CA ILE A 9 -5.76 2.40 -3.28
C ILE A 9 -5.97 3.58 -2.34
N VAL A 10 -4.90 4.22 -1.87
CA VAL A 10 -4.99 5.42 -1.00
C VAL A 10 -5.76 6.54 -1.69
N GLN A 11 -5.48 6.79 -2.97
CA GLN A 11 -6.20 7.78 -3.77
C GLN A 11 -7.70 7.50 -3.81
N ARG A 12 -8.11 6.27 -4.12
CA ARG A 12 -9.53 5.87 -4.20
C ARG A 12 -10.25 5.88 -2.86
N LEU A 13 -9.53 5.69 -1.75
CA LEU A 13 -10.07 5.80 -0.40
C LEU A 13 -10.25 7.26 0.07
N GLY A 14 -9.70 8.23 -0.68
CA GLY A 14 -9.83 9.67 -0.43
C GLY A 14 -8.53 10.37 -0.06
N GLY A 15 -7.41 9.64 0.05
CA GLY A 15 -6.11 10.21 0.42
C GLY A 15 -5.38 10.88 -0.74
N GLY A 16 -5.98 10.86 -1.93
CA GLY A 16 -5.49 11.50 -3.14
C GLY A 16 -6.65 12.02 -3.97
N ARG A 17 -6.32 12.80 -5.00
CA ARG A 17 -7.29 13.42 -5.89
C ARG A 17 -7.47 12.60 -7.17
N LEU A 18 -8.70 12.22 -7.52
CA LEU A 18 -9.01 11.68 -8.84
C LEU A 18 -9.26 12.82 -9.84
N LYS A 19 -9.78 13.95 -9.35
CA LYS A 19 -9.93 15.23 -10.06
C LYS A 19 -9.27 16.34 -9.25
N PRO A 20 -8.74 17.40 -9.89
CA PRO A 20 -8.04 18.48 -9.19
C PRO A 20 -8.80 19.13 -8.02
N THR A 21 -10.14 19.12 -8.07
CA THR A 21 -11.02 19.73 -7.06
C THR A 21 -11.41 18.80 -5.91
N ASP A 22 -11.02 17.53 -5.94
CA ASP A 22 -11.40 16.57 -4.89
C ASP A 22 -10.85 17.00 -3.52
N THR A 23 -11.70 16.91 -2.51
CA THR A 23 -11.29 17.10 -1.11
C THR A 23 -10.58 15.84 -0.62
N LEU A 24 -9.49 16.02 0.11
CA LEU A 24 -8.71 14.91 0.65
C LEU A 24 -9.23 14.51 2.03
N ASP A 25 -9.34 13.21 2.25
CA ASP A 25 -9.46 12.61 3.58
C ASP A 25 -8.05 12.40 4.13
N LEU A 26 -7.63 13.28 5.05
CA LEU A 26 -6.28 13.25 5.63
C LEU A 26 -6.06 12.12 6.65
N SER A 27 -7.11 11.34 6.95
CA SER A 27 -7.04 10.21 7.89
C SER A 27 -6.68 8.88 7.22
N VAL A 28 -6.77 8.80 5.89
CA VAL A 28 -6.54 7.55 5.15
C VAL A 28 -5.10 7.39 4.70
N GLY A 29 -4.65 6.14 4.62
CA GLY A 29 -3.28 5.85 4.21
C GLY A 29 -2.87 4.41 4.48
N ILE A 30 -1.67 4.08 4.05
CA ILE A 30 -1.07 2.76 4.29
C ILE A 30 0.29 2.97 4.95
N ARG A 31 0.50 2.38 6.12
CA ARG A 31 1.80 2.31 6.78
C ARG A 31 2.42 0.94 6.52
N LEU A 32 3.52 0.91 5.77
CA LEU A 32 4.30 -0.30 5.57
C LEU A 32 5.15 -0.56 6.83
N LEU A 33 5.08 -1.79 7.34
CA LEU A 33 5.89 -2.24 8.49
C LEU A 33 7.11 -3.07 8.04
N LYS A 34 7.08 -3.56 6.79
CA LYS A 34 8.10 -4.38 6.15
C LYS A 34 8.43 -3.81 4.77
N HIS A 35 9.65 -4.08 4.31
CA HIS A 35 10.19 -3.66 3.03
C HIS A 35 10.56 -4.86 2.15
N VAL A 36 10.86 -4.60 0.88
CA VAL A 36 11.32 -5.65 -0.04
C VAL A 36 12.60 -6.28 0.49
N GLY A 37 12.54 -7.58 0.75
CA GLY A 37 13.64 -8.39 1.30
C GLY A 37 13.51 -8.71 2.78
N ASP A 38 12.59 -8.08 3.50
CA ASP A 38 12.31 -8.46 4.89
C ASP A 38 11.55 -9.80 4.94
N SER A 39 11.88 -10.63 5.93
CA SER A 39 11.09 -11.82 6.23
C SER A 39 9.83 -11.47 7.02
N ILE A 40 8.78 -12.27 6.82
CA ILE A 40 7.52 -12.20 7.55
C ILE A 40 7.14 -13.57 8.09
N GLN A 41 6.44 -13.60 9.23
CA GLN A 41 5.89 -14.81 9.80
C GLN A 41 4.37 -14.88 9.60
N GLN A 42 3.80 -16.07 9.74
CA GLN A 42 2.34 -16.22 9.76
C GLN A 42 1.75 -15.38 10.89
N ASN A 43 0.66 -14.66 10.59
CA ASN A 43 -0.02 -13.73 11.50
C ASN A 43 0.79 -12.48 11.91
N GLU A 44 1.98 -12.26 11.33
CA GLU A 44 2.73 -11.02 11.52
C GLU A 44 2.17 -9.92 10.60
N PRO A 45 1.73 -8.77 11.15
CA PRO A 45 1.32 -7.65 10.31
C PRO A 45 2.53 -7.02 9.62
N TRP A 46 2.39 -6.76 8.33
CA TRP A 46 3.44 -6.21 7.46
C TRP A 46 3.02 -4.91 6.77
N ALA A 47 1.74 -4.53 6.91
CA ALA A 47 1.20 -3.22 6.59
C ALA A 47 -0.02 -2.93 7.50
N ILE A 48 -0.30 -1.64 7.73
CA ILE A 48 -1.51 -1.15 8.41
C ILE A 48 -2.25 -0.25 7.43
N LEU A 49 -3.53 -0.54 7.20
CA LEU A 49 -4.43 0.30 6.41
C LEU A 49 -5.26 1.18 7.34
N TYR A 50 -5.21 2.49 7.11
CA TYR A 50 -6.12 3.47 7.71
C TYR A 50 -7.19 3.81 6.68
N ALA A 51 -8.45 3.50 7.00
CA ALA A 51 -9.58 3.71 6.12
C ALA A 51 -10.83 4.02 6.95
N PRO A 52 -11.77 4.82 6.42
CA PRO A 52 -13.01 5.13 7.12
C PRO A 52 -13.94 3.91 7.15
N ALA A 53 -14.92 3.93 8.05
CA ALA A 53 -15.86 2.82 8.21
C ALA A 53 -16.67 2.49 6.93
N ASP A 54 -16.84 3.46 6.03
CA ASP A 54 -17.53 3.31 4.74
C ASP A 54 -16.60 2.97 3.57
N ALA A 55 -15.31 2.66 3.81
CA ALA A 55 -14.33 2.36 2.77
C ALA A 55 -14.79 1.30 1.75
N SER A 56 -15.44 0.23 2.23
CA SER A 56 -15.97 -0.83 1.37
C SER A 56 -17.09 -0.36 0.43
N LYS A 57 -17.80 0.73 0.76
CA LYS A 57 -18.78 1.34 -0.15
C LYS A 57 -18.09 2.17 -1.23
N ARG A 58 -17.02 2.90 -0.87
CA ARG A 58 -16.23 3.73 -1.79
C ARG A 58 -15.44 2.88 -2.78
N TYR A 59 -14.83 1.81 -2.29
CA TYR A 59 -13.99 0.93 -3.08
C TYR A 59 -14.11 -0.53 -2.62
N PRO A 60 -15.15 -1.27 -3.05
CA PRO A 60 -15.43 -2.63 -2.55
C PRO A 60 -14.27 -3.64 -2.60
N LYS A 61 -13.34 -3.47 -3.55
CA LYS A 61 -12.22 -4.39 -3.79
C LYS A 61 -10.89 -3.97 -3.15
N PHE A 62 -10.89 -2.92 -2.30
CA PHE A 62 -9.63 -2.37 -1.79
C PHE A 62 -8.77 -3.42 -1.04
N LEU A 63 -9.38 -4.39 -0.35
CA LEU A 63 -8.65 -5.47 0.35
C LEU A 63 -8.01 -6.47 -0.62
N GLU A 64 -8.73 -6.85 -1.68
CA GLU A 64 -8.20 -7.75 -2.72
C GLU A 64 -7.01 -7.10 -3.42
N ASP A 65 -7.15 -5.83 -3.79
CA ASP A 65 -6.11 -5.06 -4.46
C ASP A 65 -4.90 -4.79 -3.53
N LEU A 66 -5.14 -4.55 -2.24
CA LEU A 66 -4.09 -4.44 -1.23
C LEU A 66 -3.30 -5.75 -1.13
N ASN A 67 -3.97 -6.89 -1.01
CA ASN A 67 -3.32 -8.20 -0.96
C ASN A 67 -2.53 -8.49 -2.24
N ALA A 68 -3.08 -8.14 -3.41
CA ALA A 68 -2.40 -8.33 -4.69
C ALA A 68 -1.20 -7.38 -4.90
N SER A 69 -1.05 -6.33 -4.08
CA SER A 69 0.07 -5.38 -4.14
C SER A 69 1.27 -5.82 -3.29
N LEU A 70 1.08 -6.76 -2.37
CA LEU A 70 2.10 -7.26 -1.45
C LEU A 70 2.35 -8.75 -1.73
N LEU A 71 3.52 -9.07 -2.28
CA LEU A 71 3.88 -10.43 -2.68
C LEU A 71 4.91 -11.02 -1.72
N VAL A 72 4.72 -12.30 -1.40
CA VAL A 72 5.60 -13.10 -0.54
C VAL A 72 6.28 -14.17 -1.38
N SER A 73 7.57 -14.36 -1.16
CA SER A 73 8.35 -15.46 -1.76
C SER A 73 8.67 -16.50 -0.70
N SER A 74 8.70 -17.78 -1.09
CA SER A 74 9.22 -18.87 -0.25
C SER A 74 10.75 -18.90 -0.17
N THR A 75 11.44 -18.16 -1.03
CA THR A 75 12.89 -17.99 -1.02
C THR A 75 13.28 -16.55 -0.68
N PRO A 76 14.46 -16.33 -0.05
CA PRO A 76 14.92 -14.98 0.26
C PRO A 76 14.98 -14.06 -0.95
N VAL A 77 14.46 -12.84 -0.81
CA VAL A 77 14.47 -11.80 -1.85
C VAL A 77 15.55 -10.78 -1.51
N LYS A 78 16.39 -10.42 -2.48
CA LYS A 78 17.41 -9.39 -2.29
C LYS A 78 16.75 -8.00 -2.14
N PRO A 79 17.11 -7.21 -1.11
CA PRO A 79 16.64 -5.84 -0.99
C PRO A 79 17.02 -4.97 -2.21
N LEU A 80 16.13 -4.04 -2.57
CA LEU A 80 16.35 -3.12 -3.69
C LEU A 80 17.36 -2.02 -3.31
N GLN A 81 18.21 -1.63 -4.27
CA GLN A 81 19.06 -0.46 -4.11
C GLN A 81 18.21 0.82 -4.16
N ARG A 82 18.42 1.73 -3.20
CA ARG A 82 17.67 3.00 -3.11
C ARG A 82 18.23 4.08 -4.02
N VAL A 83 19.53 4.07 -4.25
CA VAL A 83 20.24 5.02 -5.12
C VAL A 83 21.02 4.21 -6.14
N TYR A 84 20.71 4.40 -7.42
CA TYR A 84 21.35 3.68 -8.51
C TYR A 84 22.63 4.38 -8.99
N LYS A 85 22.62 5.73 -9.01
CA LYS A 85 23.75 6.57 -9.41
C LYS A 85 23.61 7.97 -8.82
N ILE A 86 24.72 8.59 -8.45
CA ILE A 86 24.83 10.01 -8.10
C ILE A 86 25.71 10.65 -9.19
N TYR A 87 25.32 11.83 -9.66
CA TYR A 87 26.06 12.62 -10.65
C TYR A 87 26.70 13.83 -9.95
#